data_AF-A0A951J188-F1
#
_entry.id   AF-A0A951J188-F1
#
_cell.length_a   1.000
_cell.length_b   1.000
_cell.length_c   1.000
_cell.angle_alpha   90.00
_cell.angle_beta   90.00
_cell.angle_gamma   90.00
#
_symmetry.space_group_name_H-M   'P 1'
#
loop_
_entity.id
_entity.type
_entity.pdbx_description
1 polymer ?
#
loop_
_entity_poly.entity_id
_entity_poly.type
_entity_poly.pdbx_seq_one_letter_code
_entity_poly.pdbx_strand_id
1 'polypeptide(L)'
;MLYKRKGICILLFITFLLNVKCKGQETEEKLCKESFSNAVKKINSSYLPEESREGNLLEALKYLEISIKCLDRRIQSVDLKIEILLGLGKYKEIFLFVNSLEEKDFKRTYTKEMYLNLAQGFLCHNDVNCREKYFSKSLEAIEKYQEQENVFKEEVFYDLFFIKSKVLSKEEFMKQGGIYMKKYPQHKEFFEILGNSFFEDVQTSSSM
;
A
#
# COMPACT_ATOMS: atom_id res chain seq x y z
N MET A 1 -6.95 43.92 -58.52
CA MET A 1 -6.08 43.46 -57.42
C MET A 1 -6.89 43.38 -56.14
N LEU A 2 -7.31 42.18 -55.73
CA LEU A 2 -8.14 41.93 -54.55
C LEU A 2 -7.50 40.81 -53.72
N TYR A 3 -6.44 41.10 -52.99
CA TYR A 3 -5.93 40.20 -51.95
C TYR A 3 -6.67 40.50 -50.64
N LYS A 4 -7.86 39.89 -50.50
CA LYS A 4 -8.75 39.99 -49.34
C LYS A 4 -8.33 38.98 -48.26
N ARG A 5 -7.98 39.51 -47.07
CA ARG A 5 -8.47 39.08 -45.75
C ARG A 5 -8.56 37.55 -45.49
N LYS A 6 -7.44 36.82 -45.49
CA LYS A 6 -7.39 35.42 -44.98
C LYS A 6 -6.57 35.21 -43.70
N GLY A 7 -5.86 36.23 -43.21
CA GLY A 7 -4.97 36.10 -42.03
C GLY A 7 -5.62 36.34 -40.66
N ILE A 8 -6.83 36.90 -40.60
CA ILE A 8 -7.43 37.35 -39.33
C ILE A 8 -8.21 36.24 -38.61
N CYS A 9 -8.75 35.25 -39.33
CA CYS A 9 -9.53 34.16 -38.72
C CYS A 9 -8.68 33.13 -37.96
N ILE A 10 -7.41 32.93 -38.35
CA ILE A 10 -6.51 31.94 -37.71
C ILE A 10 -6.02 32.46 -36.34
N LEU A 11 -5.81 33.78 -36.20
CA LEU A 11 -5.37 34.41 -34.95
C LEU A 11 -6.45 34.42 -33.85
N LEU A 12 -7.74 34.40 -34.22
CA LEU A 12 -8.86 34.32 -33.27
C LEU A 12 -9.10 32.89 -32.75
N PHE A 13 -8.69 31.86 -33.48
CA PHE A 13 -8.85 30.47 -33.04
C PHE A 13 -7.80 30.06 -32.00
N ILE A 14 -6.58 30.60 -32.12
CA ILE A 14 -5.48 30.34 -31.18
C ILE A 14 -5.70 31.06 -29.84
N THR A 15 -6.33 32.24 -29.84
CA THR A 15 -6.65 32.96 -28.59
C THR A 15 -7.86 32.37 -27.84
N PHE A 16 -8.74 31.61 -28.50
CA PHE A 16 -9.83 30.88 -27.84
C PHE A 16 -9.31 29.64 -27.08
N LEU A 17 -8.29 28.95 -27.62
CA LEU A 17 -7.66 27.80 -26.94
C LEU A 17 -6.84 28.20 -25.70
N LEU A 18 -6.34 29.43 -25.64
CA LEU A 18 -5.56 29.94 -24.49
C LEU A 18 -6.42 30.52 -23.35
N ASN A 19 -7.75 30.64 -23.55
CA ASN A 19 -8.67 31.19 -22.54
C ASN A 19 -9.57 30.14 -21.87
N VAL A 20 -9.34 28.85 -22.11
CA VAL A 20 -9.83 27.79 -21.21
C VAL A 20 -8.99 27.83 -19.94
N LYS A 21 -9.25 28.84 -19.10
CA LYS A 21 -8.71 28.92 -17.75
C LYS A 21 -9.06 27.62 -17.03
N CYS A 22 -8.05 26.95 -16.49
CA CYS A 22 -8.11 25.77 -15.63
C CYS A 22 -9.01 25.94 -14.39
N LYS A 23 -10.33 26.02 -14.55
CA LYS A 23 -11.29 25.92 -13.43
C LYS A 23 -11.54 24.47 -13.01
N GLY A 24 -11.22 23.50 -13.87
CA GLY A 24 -11.38 22.07 -13.55
C GLY A 24 -10.36 21.56 -12.52
N GLN A 25 -9.13 22.07 -12.56
CA GLN A 25 -8.01 21.55 -11.78
C GLN A 25 -8.15 21.81 -10.27
N GLU A 26 -8.64 22.98 -9.87
CA GLU A 26 -8.92 23.30 -8.46
C GLU A 26 -10.06 22.45 -7.89
N THR A 27 -11.05 22.12 -8.72
CA THR A 27 -12.18 21.27 -8.34
C THR A 27 -11.74 19.80 -8.20
N GLU A 28 -10.88 19.34 -9.10
CA GLU A 28 -10.31 17.98 -9.07
C GLU A 28 -9.38 17.79 -7.87
N GLU A 29 -8.46 18.73 -7.61
CA GLU A 29 -7.58 18.69 -6.45
C GLU A 29 -8.36 18.68 -5.12
N LYS A 30 -9.42 19.50 -5.02
CA LYS A 30 -10.30 19.51 -3.85
C LYS A 30 -11.00 18.16 -3.67
N LEU A 31 -11.57 17.59 -4.73
CA LEU A 31 -12.22 16.28 -4.69
C LEU A 31 -11.25 15.17 -4.28
N CYS A 32 -10.01 15.21 -4.77
CA CYS A 32 -8.94 14.28 -4.41
C CYS A 32 -8.65 14.31 -2.91
N LYS A 33 -8.44 15.52 -2.36
CA LYS A 33 -8.18 15.74 -0.93
C LYS A 33 -9.36 15.29 -0.06
N GLU A 34 -10.58 15.65 -0.46
CA GLU A 34 -11.80 15.27 0.26
C GLU A 34 -12.00 13.75 0.25
N SER A 35 -11.81 13.10 -0.89
CA SER A 35 -11.94 11.64 -1.02
C SER A 35 -10.91 10.93 -0.15
N PHE A 36 -9.63 11.30 -0.23
CA PHE A 36 -8.59 10.71 0.62
C PHE A 36 -8.88 10.93 2.12
N SER A 37 -9.27 12.14 2.51
CA SER A 37 -9.67 12.45 3.89
C SER A 37 -10.86 11.59 4.35
N ASN A 38 -11.86 11.37 3.49
CA ASN A 38 -13.01 10.53 3.84
C ASN A 38 -12.64 9.05 3.95
N ALA A 39 -11.72 8.56 3.11
CA ALA A 39 -11.15 7.22 3.26
C ALA A 39 -10.49 7.05 4.64
N VAL A 40 -9.61 7.98 5.03
CA VAL A 40 -8.93 7.96 6.33
C VAL A 40 -9.93 8.01 7.49
N LYS A 41 -10.96 8.85 7.41
CA LYS A 41 -12.03 8.89 8.43
C LYS A 41 -12.70 7.53 8.59
N LYS A 42 -13.02 6.86 7.49
CA LYS A 42 -13.66 5.54 7.51
C LYS A 42 -12.74 4.44 8.05
N ILE A 43 -11.45 4.47 7.68
CA ILE A 43 -10.44 3.58 8.28
C ILE A 43 -10.39 3.80 9.79
N ASN A 44 -10.31 5.05 10.26
CA ASN A 44 -10.28 5.36 11.69
C ASN A 44 -11.57 4.93 12.43
N SER A 45 -12.73 5.05 11.78
CA SER A 45 -14.00 4.56 12.35
C SER A 45 -14.08 3.02 12.40
N SER A 46 -13.27 2.30 11.64
CA SER A 46 -13.24 0.83 11.65
C SER A 46 -12.63 0.22 12.93
N TYR A 47 -11.98 1.05 13.77
CA TYR A 47 -11.49 0.67 15.10
C TYR A 47 -12.56 0.75 16.21
N LEU A 48 -13.78 1.21 15.89
CA LEU A 48 -14.95 1.22 16.78
C LEU A 48 -15.90 0.06 16.37
N PRO A 49 -16.88 -0.35 17.21
CA PRO A 49 -17.26 -1.77 17.43
C PRO A 49 -17.37 -2.66 16.18
N GLU A 50 -16.96 -3.92 16.34
CA GLU A 50 -16.71 -4.93 15.27
C GLU A 50 -17.76 -4.99 14.17
N GLU A 51 -19.05 -4.84 14.53
CA GLU A 51 -20.21 -4.89 13.63
C GLU A 51 -20.11 -3.87 12.47
N SER A 52 -19.32 -2.81 12.62
CA SER A 52 -19.13 -1.76 11.62
C SER A 52 -17.81 -1.83 10.85
N ARG A 53 -16.88 -2.71 11.23
CA ARG A 53 -15.50 -2.72 10.72
C ARG A 53 -15.45 -2.97 9.22
N GLU A 54 -16.02 -4.07 8.75
CA GLU A 54 -16.01 -4.43 7.33
C GLU A 54 -16.74 -3.36 6.48
N GLY A 55 -17.91 -2.90 6.93
CA GLY A 55 -18.67 -1.87 6.23
C GLY A 55 -17.89 -0.56 6.06
N ASN A 56 -17.21 -0.10 7.11
CA ASN A 56 -16.36 1.08 7.07
C ASN A 56 -15.17 0.91 6.12
N LEU A 57 -14.52 -0.26 6.12
CA LEU A 57 -13.41 -0.56 5.21
C LEU A 57 -13.87 -0.61 3.74
N LEU A 58 -15.02 -1.22 3.45
CA LEU A 58 -15.60 -1.23 2.11
C LEU A 58 -15.99 0.18 1.64
N GLU A 59 -16.44 1.05 2.53
CA GLU A 59 -16.71 2.44 2.19
C GLU A 59 -15.40 3.23 1.94
N ALA A 60 -14.36 2.99 2.74
CA ALA A 60 -13.05 3.58 2.51
C ALA A 60 -12.50 3.24 1.12
N LEU A 61 -12.65 1.98 0.66
CA LEU A 61 -12.27 1.56 -0.69
C LEU A 61 -12.94 2.40 -1.78
N LYS A 62 -14.22 2.74 -1.63
CA LYS A 62 -14.95 3.58 -2.61
C LYS A 62 -14.33 4.97 -2.73
N TYR A 63 -13.92 5.57 -1.63
CA TYR A 63 -13.24 6.87 -1.66
C TYR A 63 -11.84 6.77 -2.27
N LEU A 64 -11.11 5.68 -2.02
CA LEU A 64 -9.79 5.45 -2.60
C LEU A 64 -9.81 5.26 -4.12
N GLU A 65 -10.89 4.73 -4.71
CA GLU A 65 -11.06 4.67 -6.18
C GLU A 65 -11.02 6.05 -6.85
N ILE A 66 -11.35 7.10 -6.10
CA ILE A 66 -11.29 8.49 -6.58
C ILE A 66 -9.87 9.02 -6.37
N SER A 67 -9.34 8.95 -5.14
CA SER A 67 -8.06 9.58 -4.79
C SER A 67 -6.85 8.92 -5.47
N ILE A 68 -6.94 7.66 -5.89
CA ILE A 68 -5.87 6.97 -6.61
C ILE A 68 -5.57 7.56 -7.99
N LYS A 69 -6.55 8.24 -8.60
CA LYS A 69 -6.40 8.90 -9.90
C LYS A 69 -5.60 10.20 -9.79
N CYS A 70 -5.39 10.69 -8.57
CA CYS A 70 -4.74 11.96 -8.27
C CYS A 70 -3.24 11.75 -8.06
N LEU A 71 -2.39 12.41 -8.85
CA LEU A 71 -0.94 12.18 -8.84
C LEU A 71 -0.30 12.42 -7.46
N ASP A 72 -0.75 13.44 -6.73
CA ASP A 72 -0.23 13.82 -5.40
C ASP A 72 -0.62 12.84 -4.28
N ARG A 73 -1.68 12.05 -4.47
CA ARG A 73 -2.21 11.08 -3.50
C ARG A 73 -2.12 9.63 -3.94
N ARG A 74 -1.63 9.38 -5.15
CA ARG A 74 -1.65 8.06 -5.77
C ARG A 74 -0.95 7.01 -4.92
N ILE A 75 0.30 7.25 -4.54
CA ILE A 75 1.10 6.32 -3.73
C ILE A 75 0.39 6.01 -2.39
N GLN A 76 -0.03 7.06 -1.66
CA GLN A 76 -0.73 6.89 -0.38
C GLN A 76 -2.05 6.13 -0.53
N SER A 77 -2.78 6.38 -1.62
CA SER A 77 -4.06 5.71 -1.89
C SER A 77 -3.86 4.24 -2.30
N VAL A 78 -2.80 3.94 -3.04
CA VAL A 78 -2.38 2.57 -3.38
C VAL A 78 -2.06 1.79 -2.12
N ASP A 79 -1.19 2.34 -1.25
CA ASP A 79 -0.75 1.69 -0.01
C ASP A 79 -1.97 1.38 0.88
N LEU A 80 -2.82 2.38 1.17
CA LEU A 80 -4.02 2.18 1.99
C LEU A 80 -5.00 1.18 1.37
N LYS A 81 -5.18 1.19 0.05
CA LYS A 81 -6.07 0.23 -0.62
C LYS A 81 -5.56 -1.19 -0.45
N ILE A 82 -4.25 -1.43 -0.59
CA ILE A 82 -3.65 -2.75 -0.39
C ILE A 82 -3.82 -3.19 1.06
N GLU A 83 -3.53 -2.32 2.03
CA GLU A 83 -3.69 -2.62 3.46
C GLU A 83 -5.14 -2.99 3.83
N ILE A 84 -6.12 -2.25 3.31
CA ILE A 84 -7.55 -2.56 3.53
C ILE A 84 -7.89 -3.92 2.93
N LEU A 85 -7.51 -4.17 1.67
CA LEU A 85 -7.79 -5.45 1.02
C LEU A 85 -7.11 -6.63 1.72
N LEU A 86 -5.91 -6.41 2.28
CA LEU A 86 -5.18 -7.40 3.08
C LEU A 86 -5.94 -7.71 4.37
N GLY A 87 -6.39 -6.68 5.09
CA GLY A 87 -7.20 -6.83 6.30
C GLY A 87 -8.56 -7.51 6.07
N LEU A 88 -9.13 -7.35 4.86
CA LEU A 88 -10.37 -8.02 4.44
C LEU A 88 -10.14 -9.42 3.82
N GLY A 89 -8.89 -9.88 3.72
CA GLY A 89 -8.55 -11.17 3.11
C GLY A 89 -8.86 -11.26 1.60
N LYS A 90 -8.98 -10.12 0.90
CA LYS A 90 -9.34 -10.04 -0.52
C LYS A 90 -8.11 -10.23 -1.43
N TYR A 91 -7.36 -11.31 -1.24
CA TYR A 91 -6.05 -11.52 -1.88
C TYR A 91 -6.09 -11.55 -3.41
N LYS A 92 -7.18 -12.06 -4.01
CA LYS A 92 -7.38 -12.02 -5.47
C LYS A 92 -7.49 -10.58 -5.99
N GLU A 93 -8.17 -9.71 -5.24
CA GLU A 93 -8.32 -8.31 -5.61
C GLU A 93 -6.99 -7.57 -5.46
N ILE A 94 -6.20 -7.88 -4.42
CA ILE A 94 -4.82 -7.37 -4.28
C ILE A 94 -3.99 -7.75 -5.50
N PHE A 95 -3.98 -9.03 -5.89
CA PHE A 95 -3.18 -9.48 -7.02
C PHE A 95 -3.55 -8.72 -8.31
N LEU A 96 -4.84 -8.64 -8.63
CA LEU A 96 -5.32 -7.95 -9.84
C LEU A 96 -5.00 -6.45 -9.81
N PHE A 97 -5.19 -5.82 -8.65
CA PHE A 97 -4.93 -4.39 -8.47
C PHE A 97 -3.44 -4.06 -8.55
N VAL A 98 -2.58 -4.77 -7.83
CA VAL A 98 -1.13 -4.55 -7.86
C VAL A 98 -0.55 -4.84 -9.25
N ASN A 99 -1.08 -5.86 -9.94
CA ASN A 99 -0.64 -6.21 -11.30
C ASN A 99 -0.97 -5.11 -12.33
N SER A 100 -2.01 -4.30 -12.11
CA SER A 100 -2.39 -3.21 -13.01
C SER A 100 -1.61 -1.91 -12.80
N LEU A 101 -0.84 -1.81 -11.71
CA LEU A 101 -0.04 -0.63 -11.36
C LEU A 101 1.36 -0.68 -11.96
N GLU A 102 2.04 0.46 -12.05
CA GLU A 102 3.46 0.57 -12.41
C GLU A 102 4.33 0.66 -11.16
N GLU A 103 5.64 0.39 -11.27
CA GLU A 103 6.56 0.48 -10.11
C GLU A 103 6.59 1.88 -9.48
N LYS A 104 6.42 2.93 -10.29
CA LYS A 104 6.36 4.33 -9.82
C LYS A 104 5.14 4.64 -8.94
N ASP A 105 4.15 3.75 -8.90
CA ASP A 105 2.94 3.90 -8.11
C ASP A 105 3.14 3.48 -6.64
N PHE A 106 4.35 2.98 -6.31
CA PHE A 106 4.71 2.51 -4.99
C PHE A 106 5.81 3.38 -4.37
N LYS A 107 5.79 3.51 -3.04
CA LYS A 107 6.82 4.26 -2.29
C LYS A 107 8.22 3.66 -2.47
N ARG A 108 8.32 2.32 -2.63
CA ARG A 108 9.58 1.60 -2.73
C ARG A 108 9.53 0.63 -3.92
N THR A 109 10.69 0.43 -4.55
CA THR A 109 10.82 -0.36 -5.78
C THR A 109 10.47 -1.84 -5.60
N TYR A 110 10.67 -2.42 -4.41
CA TYR A 110 10.32 -3.82 -4.14
C TYR A 110 8.82 -4.05 -3.91
N THR A 111 8.06 -3.00 -3.54
CA THR A 111 6.71 -3.15 -2.96
C THR A 111 5.73 -3.82 -3.91
N LYS A 112 5.83 -3.54 -5.22
CA LYS A 112 5.00 -4.19 -6.24
C LYS A 112 5.24 -5.70 -6.27
N GLU A 113 6.49 -6.12 -6.38
CA GLU A 113 6.86 -7.53 -6.44
C GLU A 113 6.49 -8.26 -5.14
N MET A 114 6.75 -7.62 -3.99
CA MET A 114 6.37 -8.14 -2.69
C MET A 114 4.87 -8.41 -2.61
N TYR A 115 4.01 -7.44 -2.95
CA TYR A 115 2.56 -7.63 -2.81
C TYR A 115 1.98 -8.64 -3.82
N LEU A 116 2.53 -8.73 -5.03
CA LEU A 116 2.12 -9.76 -6.00
C LEU A 116 2.38 -11.17 -5.45
N ASN A 117 3.59 -11.39 -4.95
CA ASN A 117 3.97 -12.68 -4.40
C ASN A 117 3.25 -12.96 -3.08
N LEU A 118 3.06 -11.98 -2.21
CA LEU A 118 2.27 -12.12 -0.98
C LEU A 118 0.84 -12.58 -1.29
N ALA A 119 0.14 -11.88 -2.19
CA ALA A 119 -1.22 -12.21 -2.59
C ALA A 119 -1.29 -13.62 -3.18
N GLN A 120 -0.32 -13.99 -4.02
CA GLN A 120 -0.24 -15.32 -4.61
C GLN A 120 0.02 -16.40 -3.55
N GLY A 121 0.85 -16.14 -2.55
CA GLY A 121 1.10 -17.05 -1.43
C GLY A 121 -0.16 -17.31 -0.60
N PHE A 122 -0.98 -16.29 -0.34
CA PHE A 122 -2.28 -16.49 0.30
C PHE A 122 -3.29 -17.24 -0.58
N LEU A 123 -3.22 -17.07 -1.91
CA LEU A 123 -4.05 -17.80 -2.86
C LEU A 123 -3.64 -19.27 -3.04
N CYS A 124 -2.48 -19.71 -2.51
CA CYS A 124 -2.04 -21.11 -2.57
C CYS A 124 -2.86 -22.08 -1.69
N HIS A 125 -3.86 -21.60 -0.93
CA HIS A 125 -4.72 -22.43 -0.06
C HIS A 125 -3.91 -23.48 0.71
N ASN A 126 -4.08 -24.78 0.41
CA ASN A 126 -3.50 -25.89 1.16
C ASN A 126 -2.14 -26.38 0.61
N ASP A 127 -1.61 -25.78 -0.46
CA ASP A 127 -0.31 -26.15 -1.01
C ASP A 127 0.80 -25.37 -0.28
N VAL A 128 1.44 -26.06 0.68
CA VAL A 128 2.55 -25.53 1.47
C VAL A 128 3.72 -25.13 0.59
N ASN A 129 4.08 -25.96 -0.40
CA ASN A 129 5.21 -25.69 -1.30
C ASN A 129 4.94 -24.44 -2.16
N CYS A 130 3.70 -24.28 -2.65
CA CYS A 130 3.27 -23.08 -3.36
C CYS A 130 3.38 -21.85 -2.46
N ARG A 131 2.84 -21.93 -1.24
CA ARG A 131 2.85 -20.82 -0.28
C ARG A 131 4.26 -20.38 0.07
N GLU A 132 5.12 -21.31 0.45
CA GLU A 132 6.52 -21.06 0.81
C GLU A 132 7.29 -20.45 -0.35
N LYS A 133 7.09 -20.94 -1.58
CA LYS A 133 7.71 -20.40 -2.79
C LYS A 133 7.40 -18.91 -2.96
N TYR A 134 6.14 -18.51 -2.82
CA TYR A 134 5.75 -17.11 -3.05
C TYR A 134 6.10 -16.19 -1.87
N PHE A 135 6.00 -16.67 -0.63
CA PHE A 135 6.50 -15.88 0.50
C PHE A 135 8.03 -15.71 0.45
N SER A 136 8.78 -16.72 0.01
CA SER A 136 10.23 -16.61 -0.21
C SER A 136 10.56 -15.54 -1.26
N LYS A 137 9.85 -15.51 -2.40
CA LYS A 137 10.02 -14.45 -3.40
C LYS A 137 9.71 -13.04 -2.86
N SER A 138 8.73 -12.95 -1.96
CA SER A 138 8.42 -11.67 -1.30
C SER A 138 9.58 -11.22 -0.41
N LEU A 139 10.20 -12.15 0.33
CA LEU A 139 11.39 -11.88 1.14
C LEU A 139 12.59 -11.49 0.29
N GLU A 140 12.87 -12.23 -0.78
CA GLU A 140 13.98 -11.95 -1.71
C GLU A 140 13.91 -10.51 -2.27
N ALA A 141 12.72 -10.04 -2.64
CA ALA A 141 12.53 -8.68 -3.14
C ALA A 141 12.88 -7.61 -2.08
N ILE A 142 12.48 -7.83 -0.82
CA ILE A 142 12.77 -6.92 0.30
C ILE A 142 14.26 -6.94 0.65
N GLU A 143 14.86 -8.13 0.75
CA GLU A 143 16.27 -8.32 1.12
C GLU A 143 17.19 -7.71 0.08
N LYS A 144 16.92 -7.91 -1.22
CA LYS A 144 17.64 -7.26 -2.31
C LYS A 144 17.59 -5.73 -2.21
N TYR A 145 16.44 -5.16 -1.86
CA TYR A 145 16.33 -3.71 -1.63
C TYR A 145 17.17 -3.24 -0.44
N GLN A 146 17.16 -4.00 0.67
CA GLN A 146 17.97 -3.67 1.86
C GLN A 146 19.47 -3.69 1.55
N GLU A 147 19.94 -4.66 0.75
CA GLU A 147 21.33 -4.75 0.31
C GLU A 147 21.75 -3.56 -0.56
N GLN A 148 20.86 -3.09 -1.44
CA GLN A 148 21.13 -1.97 -2.34
C GLN A 148 21.13 -0.61 -1.64
N GLU A 149 20.16 -0.36 -0.76
CA GLU A 149 20.00 0.94 -0.12
C GLU A 149 20.95 1.15 1.06
N ASN A 150 21.36 0.07 1.74
CA ASN A 150 22.28 0.07 2.88
C ASN A 150 21.94 1.10 3.98
N VAL A 151 20.66 1.43 4.15
CA VAL A 151 20.15 2.37 5.16
C VAL A 151 19.00 1.71 5.92
N PHE A 152 18.99 1.88 7.24
CA PHE A 152 17.92 1.39 8.10
C PHE A 152 16.62 2.19 7.84
N LYS A 153 15.53 1.47 7.56
CA LYS A 153 14.18 2.03 7.35
C LYS A 153 13.18 1.12 8.06
N GLU A 154 12.52 1.61 9.11
CA GLU A 154 11.61 0.81 9.95
C GLU A 154 10.53 0.12 9.14
N GLU A 155 9.94 0.81 8.16
CA GLU A 155 8.83 0.23 7.39
C GLU A 155 9.29 -0.93 6.50
N VAL A 156 10.57 -0.95 6.09
CA VAL A 156 11.14 -2.10 5.35
C VAL A 156 11.28 -3.31 6.27
N PHE A 157 11.64 -3.07 7.53
CA PHE A 157 11.69 -4.14 8.53
C PHE A 157 10.28 -4.61 8.93
N TYR A 158 9.31 -3.69 8.97
CA TYR A 158 7.92 -4.07 9.17
C TYR A 158 7.44 -5.02 8.07
N ASP A 159 7.67 -4.68 6.79
CA ASP A 159 7.33 -5.55 5.66
C ASP A 159 8.06 -6.90 5.75
N LEU A 160 9.37 -6.87 6.00
CA LEU A 160 10.19 -8.08 6.13
C LEU A 160 9.64 -9.02 7.21
N PHE A 161 9.36 -8.48 8.40
CA PHE A 161 8.87 -9.28 9.52
C PHE A 161 7.42 -9.68 9.33
N PHE A 162 6.58 -8.86 8.70
CA PHE A 162 5.24 -9.26 8.34
C PHE A 162 5.25 -10.53 7.47
N ILE A 163 6.12 -10.60 6.45
CA ILE A 163 6.26 -11.82 5.62
C ILE A 163 6.89 -12.96 6.41
N LYS A 164 7.97 -12.72 7.18
CA LYS A 164 8.61 -13.74 8.02
C LYS A 164 7.62 -14.38 8.99
N SER A 165 6.66 -13.63 9.53
CA SER A 165 5.61 -14.17 10.42
C SER A 165 4.72 -15.23 9.76
N LYS A 166 4.69 -15.30 8.41
CA LYS A 166 3.88 -16.26 7.65
C LYS A 166 4.63 -17.56 7.31
N VAL A 167 5.94 -17.59 7.49
CA VAL A 167 6.81 -18.73 7.13
C VAL A 167 7.63 -19.26 8.31
N LEU A 168 8.01 -18.41 9.26
CA LEU A 168 8.83 -18.81 10.41
C LEU A 168 7.98 -19.20 11.61
N SER A 169 8.48 -20.14 12.40
CA SER A 169 7.98 -20.37 13.75
C SER A 169 8.21 -19.14 14.65
N LYS A 170 7.45 -19.00 15.75
CA LYS A 170 7.65 -17.93 16.74
C LYS A 170 9.09 -17.90 17.27
N GLU A 171 9.70 -19.07 17.51
CA GLU A 171 11.09 -19.17 17.98
C GLU A 171 12.08 -18.63 16.95
N GLU A 172 11.99 -19.07 15.69
CA GLU A 172 12.87 -18.62 14.61
C GLU A 172 12.68 -17.12 14.33
N PHE A 173 11.44 -16.65 14.39
CA PHE A 173 11.10 -15.25 14.25
C PHE A 173 11.76 -14.38 15.33
N MET A 174 11.63 -14.76 16.60
CA MET A 174 12.26 -14.04 17.72
C MET A 174 13.78 -14.11 17.64
N LYS A 175 14.36 -15.23 17.22
CA LYS A 175 15.79 -15.38 16.97
C LYS A 175 16.28 -14.40 15.89
N GLN A 176 15.54 -14.25 14.79
CA GLN A 176 15.83 -13.27 13.74
C GLN A 176 15.76 -11.84 14.30
N GLY A 177 14.71 -11.51 15.07
CA GLY A 177 14.60 -10.23 15.78
C GLY A 177 15.82 -9.92 16.64
N GLY A 178 16.30 -10.89 17.42
CA GLY A 178 17.49 -10.76 18.25
C GLY A 178 18.79 -10.52 17.46
N ILE A 179 18.91 -11.05 16.24
CA ILE A 179 20.05 -10.76 15.34
C ILE A 179 20.01 -9.29 14.91
N TYR A 180 18.85 -8.78 14.51
CA TYR A 180 18.72 -7.38 14.08
C TYR A 180 18.86 -6.39 15.24
N MET A 181 18.40 -6.71 16.46
CA MET A 181 18.66 -5.91 17.65
C MET A 181 20.16 -5.75 17.92
N LYS A 182 20.96 -6.80 17.70
CA LYS A 182 22.42 -6.73 17.85
C LYS A 182 23.07 -5.90 16.73
N LYS A 183 22.53 -5.99 15.50
CA LYS A 183 23.02 -5.22 14.34
C LYS A 183 22.66 -3.74 14.41
N TYR A 184 21.50 -3.42 14.98
CA TYR A 184 20.92 -2.07 15.06
C TYR A 184 20.49 -1.74 16.50
N PRO A 185 21.44 -1.60 17.45
CA PRO A 185 21.12 -1.44 18.87
C PRO A 185 20.29 -0.19 19.18
N GLN A 186 20.39 0.85 18.36
CA GLN A 186 19.61 2.08 18.50
C GLN A 186 18.12 1.91 18.15
N HIS A 187 17.74 0.82 17.46
CA HIS A 187 16.36 0.48 17.11
C HIS A 187 15.85 -0.74 17.89
N LYS A 188 16.46 -1.04 19.04
CA LYS A 188 16.10 -2.20 19.86
C LYS A 188 14.61 -2.21 20.23
N GLU A 189 14.07 -1.09 20.69
CA GLU A 189 12.66 -0.95 21.08
C GLU A 189 11.71 -1.27 19.92
N PHE A 190 12.03 -0.77 18.71
CA PHE A 190 11.27 -1.09 17.50
C PHE A 190 11.18 -2.61 17.27
N PHE A 191 12.30 -3.33 17.36
CA PHE A 191 12.31 -4.78 17.17
C PHE A 191 11.62 -5.56 18.30
N GLU A 192 11.62 -5.04 19.53
CA GLU A 192 10.89 -5.64 20.67
C GLU A 192 9.38 -5.54 20.45
N ILE A 193 8.89 -4.35 20.05
CA ILE A 193 7.49 -4.12 19.70
C ILE A 193 7.09 -5.00 18.50
N LEU A 194 7.93 -5.05 17.47
CA LEU A 194 7.70 -5.86 16.28
C LEU A 194 7.58 -7.35 16.61
N GLY A 195 8.43 -7.84 17.51
CA GLY A 195 8.40 -9.21 18.04
C GLY A 195 7.04 -9.59 18.62
N ASN A 196 6.45 -8.70 19.41
CA ASN A 196 5.19 -8.93 20.12
C ASN A 196 3.94 -8.68 19.25
N SER A 197 4.09 -8.01 18.11
CA SER A 197 2.94 -7.55 17.29
C SER A 197 2.37 -8.61 16.36
N PHE A 198 3.12 -9.67 16.04
CA PHE A 198 2.70 -10.69 15.06
C PHE A 198 2.30 -12.04 15.66
N PHE A 199 2.58 -12.24 16.95
CA PHE A 199 2.24 -13.46 17.68
C PHE A 199 1.52 -13.04 18.96
N GLU A 200 0.18 -13.01 18.92
CA GLU A 200 -0.61 -12.87 20.14
C GLU A 200 -0.28 -14.05 21.07
N ASP A 201 -0.02 -13.76 22.35
CA ASP A 201 -0.07 -14.81 23.36
C ASP A 201 -1.54 -15.25 23.45
N VAL A 202 -1.82 -16.50 23.09
CA VAL A 202 -3.08 -17.16 23.45
C VAL A 202 -3.08 -17.30 24.97
N GLN A 203 -3.36 -16.21 25.68
CA GLN A 203 -3.85 -16.32 27.04
C GLN A 203 -5.25 -16.91 26.92
N THR A 204 -5.29 -18.23 27.07
CA THR A 204 -6.48 -18.98 27.42
C THR A 204 -7.30 -18.17 28.41
N SER A 205 -8.47 -17.72 27.98
CA SER A 205 -9.60 -17.46 28.86
C SER A 205 -10.02 -18.81 29.46
N SER A 206 -9.21 -19.30 30.38
CA SER A 206 -9.53 -20.37 31.32
C SER A 206 -9.41 -19.76 32.70
N SER A 207 -10.39 -18.93 33.05
CA SER A 207 -10.75 -18.64 34.44
C SER A 207 -12.02 -17.77 34.49
N MET A 208 -13.07 -18.40 35.02
CA MET A 208 -14.38 -17.88 35.47
C MET A 208 -15.49 -17.76 34.42
#